data_AF-A0A833FZK9-F1
#
_entry.id   AF-A0A833FZK9-F1
#
_cell.length_a   1.000
_cell.length_b   1.000
_cell.length_c   1.000
_cell.angle_alpha   90.00
_cell.angle_beta   90.00
_cell.angle_gamma   90.00
#
_symmetry.space_group_name_H-M   'P 1'
#
loop_
_entity.id
_entity.type
_entity.pdbx_description
1 polymer ?
#
loop_
_entity_poly.entity_id
_entity_poly.type
_entity_poly.pdbx_seq_one_letter_code
_entity_poly.pdbx_strand_id
1 'polypeptide(L)'
;MDYFLQQLVNGLTLGSIYGLIAIGYTMVYGIIGMINFAHGDIFMVGSFMALIGIVILGITAATPFLILVAALIAVLLAAMVLTSFWGWTVERLAYRPLRGSFRLAPLITAIGMSIVLQNLVQIVQGARVKPLPPIITGGYTLHEANGFAVQLSNIQILIIVTTVVLMTAFSLLISRTALGRAQRACEQDARMAALLGVNVDRTISLTFVIGAALAAVAGMMYLLYYGVTDFYV
;
A
#
# COMPACT_ATOMS: atom_id res chain seq x y z
N MET A 1 25.43 -4.80 -22.44
CA MET A 1 25.46 -4.43 -21.01
C MET A 1 24.27 -3.53 -20.68
N ASP A 2 23.94 -2.58 -21.56
CA ASP A 2 22.91 -1.56 -21.33
C ASP A 2 21.49 -2.14 -21.17
N TYR A 3 21.14 -3.17 -21.94
CA TYR A 3 19.87 -3.89 -21.75
C TYR A 3 19.75 -4.52 -20.35
N PHE A 4 20.84 -5.10 -19.84
CA PHE A 4 20.87 -5.66 -18.49
C PHE A 4 20.70 -4.56 -17.43
N LEU A 5 21.36 -3.42 -17.61
CA LEU A 5 21.21 -2.26 -16.71
C LEU A 5 19.79 -1.70 -16.73
N GLN A 6 19.15 -1.59 -17.90
CA GLN A 6 17.75 -1.18 -17.99
C GLN A 6 16.83 -2.17 -17.28
N GLN A 7 17.06 -3.47 -17.47
CA GLN A 7 16.25 -4.49 -16.81
C GLN A 7 16.48 -4.54 -15.30
N LEU A 8 17.68 -4.20 -14.83
CA LEU A 8 17.97 -4.03 -13.41
C LEU A 8 17.16 -2.85 -12.82
N VAL A 9 17.11 -1.71 -13.52
CA VAL A 9 16.30 -0.55 -13.11
C VAL A 9 14.81 -0.88 -13.07
N ASN A 10 14.31 -1.55 -14.11
CA ASN A 10 12.91 -1.99 -14.18
C ASN A 10 12.60 -3.00 -13.06
N GLY A 11 13.49 -3.97 -12.83
CA GLY A 11 13.38 -4.97 -11.77
C GLY A 11 13.40 -4.36 -10.37
N LEU A 12 14.27 -3.38 -10.13
CA LEU A 12 14.31 -2.64 -8.87
C LEU A 12 13.03 -1.83 -8.64
N THR A 13 12.48 -1.21 -9.68
CA THR A 13 11.22 -0.46 -9.60
C THR A 13 10.06 -1.40 -9.26
N LEU A 14 9.93 -2.51 -9.99
CA LEU A 14 8.88 -3.52 -9.74
C LEU A 14 9.03 -4.15 -8.34
N GLY A 15 10.25 -4.52 -7.96
CA GLY A 15 10.57 -5.04 -6.64
C GLY A 15 10.25 -4.03 -5.53
N SER A 16 10.39 -2.73 -5.80
CA SER A 16 10.07 -1.66 -4.85
C SER A 16 8.55 -1.52 -4.64
N ILE A 17 7.74 -1.65 -5.70
CA ILE A 17 6.27 -1.68 -5.61
C ILE A 17 5.84 -2.93 -4.84
N TYR A 18 6.33 -4.11 -5.20
CA TYR A 18 6.01 -5.35 -4.49
C TYR A 18 6.48 -5.31 -3.03
N GLY A 19 7.63 -4.69 -2.76
CA GLY A 19 8.12 -4.46 -1.41
C GLY A 19 7.15 -3.61 -0.58
N LEU A 20 6.65 -2.50 -1.12
CA LEU A 20 5.65 -1.66 -0.44
C LEU A 20 4.37 -2.44 -0.11
N ILE A 21 3.85 -3.22 -1.06
CA ILE A 21 2.67 -4.07 -0.86
C ILE A 21 2.96 -5.14 0.21
N ALA A 22 4.12 -5.78 0.14
CA ALA A 22 4.50 -6.87 1.03
C ALA A 22 4.68 -6.41 2.49
N ILE A 23 5.18 -5.20 2.76
CA ILE A 23 5.36 -4.73 4.15
C ILE A 23 4.01 -4.61 4.86
N GLY A 24 2.99 -4.06 4.19
CA GLY A 24 1.64 -3.97 4.76
C GLY A 24 1.03 -5.34 5.03
N TYR A 25 1.14 -6.24 4.05
CA TYR A 25 0.63 -7.61 4.15
C TYR A 25 1.32 -8.42 5.26
N THR A 26 2.67 -8.41 5.29
CA THR A 26 3.47 -9.18 6.26
C THR A 26 3.27 -8.71 7.69
N MET A 27 2.91 -7.45 7.92
CA MET A 27 2.61 -6.96 9.25
C MET A 27 1.29 -7.51 9.78
N VAL A 28 0.24 -7.50 8.96
CA VAL A 28 -1.07 -8.06 9.34
C VAL A 28 -0.97 -9.57 9.51
N TYR A 29 -0.30 -10.25 8.57
CA TYR A 29 -0.01 -11.68 8.71
C TYR A 29 0.82 -11.95 9.96
N GLY A 30 1.83 -11.13 10.23
CA GLY A 30 2.74 -11.28 11.35
C GLY A 30 2.02 -11.30 12.69
N ILE A 31 1.07 -10.40 12.96
CA ILE A 31 0.40 -10.38 14.27
C ILE A 31 -0.71 -11.43 14.43
N ILE A 32 -1.35 -11.86 13.34
CA ILE A 32 -2.55 -12.71 13.40
C ILE A 32 -2.25 -14.16 13.02
N GLY A 33 -1.18 -14.41 12.27
CA GLY A 33 -0.88 -15.71 11.68
C GLY A 33 -1.88 -16.15 10.62
N MET A 34 -2.65 -15.21 10.05
CA MET A 34 -3.72 -15.49 9.08
C MET A 34 -3.50 -14.72 7.79
N ILE A 35 -3.74 -15.40 6.66
CA ILE A 35 -3.63 -14.82 5.31
C ILE A 35 -4.73 -13.78 5.12
N ASN A 36 -4.34 -12.54 4.82
CA ASN A 36 -5.27 -11.46 4.53
C ASN A 36 -5.48 -11.30 3.02
N PHE A 37 -6.43 -12.03 2.45
CA PHE A 37 -6.75 -11.92 1.02
C PHE A 37 -7.30 -10.54 0.62
N ALA A 38 -7.98 -9.84 1.54
CA ALA A 38 -8.53 -8.52 1.28
C ALA A 38 -7.46 -7.42 1.19
N HIS A 39 -6.18 -7.71 1.47
CA HIS A 39 -5.13 -6.69 1.43
C HIS A 39 -4.89 -6.15 0.01
N GLY A 40 -4.97 -7.00 -1.01
CA GLY A 40 -4.91 -6.58 -2.41
C GLY A 40 -6.03 -5.60 -2.75
N ASP A 41 -7.23 -5.84 -2.24
CA ASP A 41 -8.36 -4.94 -2.46
C ASP A 41 -8.23 -3.63 -1.70
N ILE A 42 -7.62 -3.63 -0.51
CA ILE A 42 -7.29 -2.39 0.21
C ILE A 42 -6.26 -1.56 -0.57
N PHE A 43 -5.29 -2.21 -1.23
CA PHE A 43 -4.35 -1.56 -2.14
C PHE A 43 -5.08 -0.93 -3.34
N MET A 44 -6.03 -1.66 -3.95
CA MET A 44 -6.89 -1.15 -5.03
C MET A 44 -7.75 0.03 -4.55
N VAL A 45 -8.36 -0.05 -3.37
CA VAL A 45 -9.06 1.11 -2.79
C VAL A 45 -8.09 2.29 -2.63
N GLY A 46 -6.85 2.05 -2.22
CA GLY A 46 -5.79 3.06 -2.13
C GLY A 46 -5.46 3.74 -3.45
N SER A 47 -5.32 2.98 -4.55
CA SER A 47 -5.10 3.55 -5.88
C SER A 47 -6.29 4.40 -6.33
N PHE A 48 -7.53 3.96 -6.08
CA PHE A 48 -8.72 4.77 -6.38
C PHE A 48 -8.81 6.05 -5.53
N MET A 49 -8.53 5.99 -4.22
CA MET A 49 -8.51 7.19 -3.37
C MET A 49 -7.46 8.20 -3.85
N ALA A 50 -6.29 7.72 -4.28
CA ALA A 50 -5.26 8.57 -4.87
C ALA A 50 -5.74 9.19 -6.21
N LEU A 51 -6.35 8.39 -7.09
CA LEU A 51 -6.90 8.88 -8.36
C LEU A 51 -7.94 9.97 -8.13
N ILE A 52 -8.90 9.73 -7.22
CA ILE A 52 -9.97 10.68 -6.90
C ILE A 52 -9.35 11.98 -6.37
N GLY A 53 -8.39 11.89 -5.45
CA GLY A 53 -7.70 13.07 -4.91
C GLY A 53 -6.96 13.87 -5.98
N ILE A 54 -6.27 13.19 -6.90
CA ILE A 54 -5.58 13.81 -8.04
C ILE A 54 -6.56 14.55 -8.96
N VAL A 55 -7.69 13.92 -9.28
CA VAL A 55 -8.70 14.49 -10.17
C VAL A 55 -9.42 15.68 -9.53
N ILE A 56 -9.79 15.57 -8.25
CA ILE A 56 -10.45 16.67 -7.50
C ILE A 56 -9.56 17.90 -7.43
N LEU A 57 -8.25 17.72 -7.18
CA LEU A 57 -7.29 18.82 -7.13
C LEU A 57 -6.87 19.32 -8.52
N GLY A 58 -7.33 18.69 -9.60
CA GLY A 58 -6.99 19.07 -10.97
C GLY A 58 -5.50 18.97 -11.29
N ILE A 59 -4.80 18.01 -10.67
CA ILE A 59 -3.35 17.87 -10.83
C ILE A 59 -3.05 17.39 -12.25
N THR A 60 -2.25 18.17 -12.97
CA THR A 60 -1.79 17.86 -14.34
C THR A 60 -0.28 18.07 -14.46
N ALA A 61 0.32 17.60 -15.56
CA ALA A 61 1.73 17.83 -15.86
C ALA A 61 2.11 19.32 -15.97
N ALA A 62 1.14 20.21 -16.18
CA ALA A 62 1.36 21.66 -16.25
C ALA A 62 1.43 22.35 -14.87
N THR A 63 1.17 21.61 -13.78
CA THR A 63 1.19 22.19 -12.43
C THR A 63 2.60 22.60 -12.03
N PRO A 64 2.80 23.78 -11.42
CA PRO A 64 4.12 24.20 -10.95
C PRO A 64 4.69 23.20 -9.94
N PHE A 65 5.98 22.90 -10.06
CA PHE A 65 6.65 21.82 -9.31
C PHE A 65 6.38 21.85 -7.79
N LEU A 66 6.45 23.02 -7.17
CA LEU A 66 6.26 23.15 -5.71
C LEU A 66 4.80 22.87 -5.29
N ILE A 67 3.83 23.29 -6.11
CA ILE A 67 2.41 23.01 -5.91
C ILE A 67 2.12 21.54 -6.16
N LEU A 68 2.73 20.95 -7.19
CA LEU A 68 2.60 19.53 -7.52
C LEU A 68 3.05 18.66 -6.34
N VAL A 69 4.23 18.91 -5.78
CA VAL A 69 4.75 18.12 -4.64
C VAL A 69 3.83 18.25 -3.43
N ALA A 70 3.40 19.47 -3.08
CA ALA A 70 2.49 19.70 -1.96
C ALA A 70 1.13 18.99 -2.17
N ALA A 71 0.59 19.05 -3.39
CA ALA A 71 -0.67 18.41 -3.74
C ALA A 71 -0.56 16.88 -3.70
N LEU A 72 0.53 16.29 -4.21
CA LEU A 72 0.74 14.85 -4.14
C LEU A 72 0.89 14.35 -2.69
N ILE A 73 1.57 15.12 -1.83
CA ILE A 73 1.64 14.79 -0.39
C ILE A 73 0.25 14.87 0.25
N ALA A 74 -0.54 15.90 -0.08
CA ALA A 74 -1.91 16.03 0.44
C ALA A 74 -2.81 14.86 -0.02
N VAL A 75 -2.72 14.46 -1.28
CA VAL A 75 -3.43 13.28 -1.81
C VAL A 75 -2.97 12.02 -1.10
N LEU A 76 -1.65 11.84 -0.93
CA LEU A 76 -1.11 10.67 -0.25
C LEU A 76 -1.65 10.56 1.18
N LEU A 77 -1.62 11.65 1.95
CA LEU A 77 -2.13 11.68 3.32
C LEU A 77 -3.64 11.41 3.37
N ALA A 78 -4.41 12.02 2.47
CA ALA A 78 -5.85 11.78 2.37
C ALA A 78 -6.14 10.31 2.02
N ALA A 79 -5.44 9.75 1.03
CA ALA A 79 -5.57 8.36 0.64
C ALA A 79 -5.20 7.42 1.80
N MET A 80 -4.11 7.69 2.53
CA MET A 80 -3.72 6.91 3.71
C MET A 80 -4.79 6.93 4.80
N VAL A 81 -5.41 8.08 5.07
CA VAL A 81 -6.47 8.19 6.09
C VAL A 81 -7.72 7.41 5.64
N LEU A 82 -8.12 7.56 4.38
CA LEU A 82 -9.31 6.90 3.84
C LEU A 82 -9.13 5.38 3.73
N THR A 83 -7.97 4.89 3.29
CA THR A 83 -7.71 3.44 3.28
C THR A 83 -7.53 2.88 4.67
N SER A 84 -6.92 3.63 5.60
CA SER A 84 -6.83 3.25 7.01
C SER A 84 -8.21 3.00 7.61
N PHE A 85 -9.18 3.82 7.27
CA PHE A 85 -10.57 3.63 7.67
C PHE A 85 -11.15 2.33 7.10
N TRP A 86 -10.88 2.00 5.84
CA TRP A 86 -11.25 0.72 5.25
C TRP A 86 -10.57 -0.46 5.93
N GLY A 87 -9.26 -0.38 6.20
CA GLY A 87 -8.51 -1.41 6.92
C GLY A 87 -9.06 -1.67 8.32
N TRP A 88 -9.38 -0.60 9.05
CA TRP A 88 -10.05 -0.70 10.34
C TRP A 88 -11.46 -1.32 10.23
N THR A 89 -12.24 -0.92 9.22
CA THR A 89 -13.59 -1.44 9.01
C THR A 89 -13.57 -2.93 8.70
N VAL A 90 -12.67 -3.37 7.82
CA VAL A 90 -12.45 -4.78 7.49
C VAL A 90 -12.03 -5.57 8.73
N GLU A 91 -11.08 -5.05 9.51
CA GLU A 91 -10.67 -5.65 10.78
C GLU A 91 -11.84 -5.82 11.74
N ARG A 92 -12.62 -4.74 11.94
CA ARG A 92 -13.69 -4.68 12.93
C ARG A 92 -14.88 -5.58 12.57
N LEU A 93 -15.24 -5.63 11.28
CA LEU A 93 -16.43 -6.35 10.81
C LEU A 93 -16.16 -7.80 10.43
N ALA A 94 -15.02 -8.08 9.79
CA ALA A 94 -14.74 -9.42 9.24
C ALA A 94 -13.81 -10.24 10.15
N TYR A 95 -12.72 -9.63 10.63
CA TYR A 95 -11.70 -10.39 11.35
C TYR A 95 -11.96 -10.50 12.85
N ARG A 96 -12.30 -9.39 13.50
CA ARG A 96 -12.44 -9.32 14.96
C ARG A 96 -13.48 -10.29 15.53
N PRO A 97 -14.68 -10.46 14.92
CA PRO A 97 -15.66 -11.43 15.42
C PRO A 97 -15.19 -12.88 15.37
N LEU A 98 -14.19 -13.18 14.53
CA LEU A 98 -13.72 -14.53 14.25
C LEU A 98 -12.37 -14.85 14.92
N ARG A 99 -11.84 -13.98 15.79
CA ARG A 99 -10.54 -14.18 16.46
C ARG A 99 -10.45 -15.38 17.41
N GLY A 100 -11.57 -16.06 17.68
CA GLY A 100 -11.61 -17.29 18.48
C GLY A 100 -12.16 -18.51 17.73
N SER A 101 -12.40 -18.40 16.42
CA SER A 101 -12.90 -19.50 15.61
C SER A 101 -11.75 -20.32 14.99
N PHE A 102 -12.09 -21.38 14.28
CA PHE A 102 -11.09 -22.21 13.58
C PHE A 102 -10.42 -21.41 12.46
N ARG A 103 -9.14 -21.71 12.18
CA ARG A 103 -8.27 -20.92 11.27
C ARG A 103 -8.83 -20.65 9.86
N LEU A 104 -9.72 -21.49 9.36
CA LEU A 104 -10.34 -21.31 8.04
C LEU A 104 -11.44 -20.25 8.02
N ALA A 105 -12.13 -19.99 9.13
CA ALA A 105 -13.24 -19.04 9.15
C ALA A 105 -12.80 -17.60 8.79
N PRO A 106 -11.71 -17.05 9.37
CA PRO A 106 -11.19 -15.75 8.97
C PRO A 106 -10.75 -15.68 7.50
N LEU A 107 -10.22 -16.79 6.96
CA LEU A 107 -9.85 -16.90 5.54
C LEU A 107 -11.08 -16.74 4.63
N ILE A 108 -12.17 -17.45 4.95
CA ILE A 108 -13.43 -17.38 4.19
C ILE A 108 -14.00 -15.97 4.25
N THR A 109 -13.97 -15.32 5.42
CA THR A 109 -14.41 -13.92 5.52
C THR A 109 -13.50 -12.94 4.80
N ALA A 110 -12.20 -13.20 4.72
CA ALA A 110 -11.28 -12.38 3.94
C ALA A 110 -11.63 -12.41 2.46
N ILE A 111 -11.95 -13.60 1.93
CA ILE A 111 -12.43 -13.78 0.55
C ILE A 111 -13.79 -13.07 0.37
N GLY A 112 -14.71 -13.22 1.32
CA GLY A 112 -15.98 -12.52 1.31
C GLY A 112 -15.83 -11.00 1.26
N MET A 113 -14.94 -10.45 2.09
CA MET A 113 -14.62 -9.02 2.09
C MET A 113 -13.94 -8.57 0.81
N SER A 114 -13.07 -9.39 0.23
CA SER A 114 -12.44 -9.13 -1.06
C SER A 114 -13.51 -8.93 -2.16
N ILE A 115 -14.46 -9.85 -2.25
CA ILE A 115 -15.59 -9.76 -3.18
C ILE A 115 -16.42 -8.51 -2.91
N VAL A 116 -16.73 -8.20 -1.64
CA VAL A 116 -17.49 -7.00 -1.28
C VAL A 116 -16.77 -5.72 -1.71
N LEU A 117 -15.47 -5.61 -1.43
CA LEU A 117 -14.67 -4.44 -1.77
C LEU A 117 -14.57 -4.25 -3.30
N GLN A 118 -14.27 -5.33 -4.04
CA GLN A 118 -14.22 -5.31 -5.50
C GLN A 118 -15.54 -4.86 -6.12
N ASN A 119 -16.65 -5.46 -5.70
CA ASN A 119 -17.97 -5.11 -6.23
C ASN A 119 -18.39 -3.70 -5.82
N LEU A 120 -18.07 -3.25 -4.60
CA LEU A 120 -18.36 -1.89 -4.16
C LEU A 120 -17.63 -0.87 -5.03
N VAL A 121 -16.33 -1.06 -5.27
CA VAL A 121 -15.55 -0.18 -6.15
C VAL A 121 -16.10 -0.25 -7.57
N GLN A 122 -16.46 -1.43 -8.07
CA GLN A 122 -17.05 -1.59 -9.39
C GLN A 122 -18.39 -0.84 -9.54
N ILE A 123 -19.24 -0.83 -8.50
CA ILE A 123 -20.51 -0.10 -8.51
C ILE A 123 -20.28 1.41 -8.45
N VAL A 124 -19.37 1.87 -7.59
CA VAL A 124 -19.13 3.31 -7.35
C VAL A 124 -18.33 3.96 -8.48
N GLN A 125 -17.32 3.27 -9.02
CA GLN A 125 -16.40 3.79 -10.04
C GLN A 125 -16.71 3.28 -11.45
N GLY A 126 -17.46 2.18 -11.58
CA GLY A 126 -17.70 1.49 -12.84
C GLY A 126 -16.64 0.45 -13.17
N ALA A 127 -16.98 -0.49 -14.06
CA ALA A 127 -16.13 -1.62 -14.45
C ALA A 127 -15.06 -1.29 -15.51
N ARG A 128 -14.85 -0.02 -15.84
CA ARG A 128 -13.84 0.39 -16.83
C ARG A 128 -12.58 0.86 -16.11
N VAL A 129 -11.44 0.49 -16.66
CA VAL A 129 -10.14 1.04 -16.28
C VAL A 129 -10.17 2.57 -16.27
N LYS A 130 -9.55 3.16 -15.27
CA LYS A 130 -9.46 4.62 -15.10
C LYS A 130 -8.04 5.06 -15.43
N PRO A 131 -7.80 5.66 -16.62
CA PRO A 131 -6.48 6.14 -16.97
C PRO A 131 -6.17 7.43 -16.21
N LEU A 132 -4.89 7.59 -15.88
CA LEU A 132 -4.31 8.80 -15.35
C LEU A 132 -3.19 9.27 -16.30
N PRO A 133 -3.34 10.43 -16.96
CA PRO A 133 -2.27 10.99 -17.77
C PRO A 133 -0.98 11.18 -16.95
N PRO A 134 0.21 11.04 -17.56
CA PRO A 134 1.47 11.18 -16.82
C PRO A 134 1.57 12.55 -16.16
N ILE A 135 1.65 12.58 -14.83
CA ILE A 135 1.81 13.80 -14.05
C ILE A 135 3.28 14.13 -13.83
N ILE A 136 4.07 13.11 -13.49
CA ILE A 136 5.50 13.22 -13.27
C ILE A 136 6.18 12.80 -14.57
N THR A 137 6.72 13.78 -15.28
CA THR A 137 7.45 13.57 -16.54
C THR A 137 8.94 13.75 -16.34
N GLY A 138 9.72 13.25 -17.30
CA GLY A 138 11.18 13.35 -17.31
C GLY A 138 11.89 12.18 -16.64
N GLY A 139 13.21 12.28 -16.68
CA GLY A 139 14.14 11.26 -16.22
C GLY A 139 15.56 11.59 -16.64
N TYR A 140 16.48 10.69 -16.29
CA TYR A 140 17.90 10.81 -16.56
C TYR A 140 18.35 9.67 -17.48
N THR A 141 19.13 10.00 -18.49
CA THR A 141 19.86 9.02 -19.31
C THR A 141 21.16 8.69 -18.58
N LEU A 142 21.24 7.48 -18.02
CA LEU A 142 22.40 7.05 -17.20
C LEU A 142 23.59 6.66 -18.07
N HIS A 143 23.32 6.00 -19.19
CA HIS A 143 24.32 5.53 -20.12
C HIS A 143 23.68 5.41 -21.50
N GLU A 144 24.39 5.85 -22.54
CA GLU A 144 23.96 5.66 -23.92
C GLU A 144 25.16 5.10 -24.70
N ALA A 145 25.03 3.84 -25.12
CA ALA A 145 26.02 3.18 -25.97
C ALA A 145 25.29 2.39 -27.04
N ASN A 146 25.80 2.42 -28.28
CA ASN A 146 25.29 1.66 -29.42
C ASN A 146 23.80 1.85 -29.72
N GLY A 147 23.26 3.06 -29.52
CA GLY A 147 21.85 3.38 -29.79
C GLY A 147 20.86 2.86 -28.75
N PHE A 148 21.34 2.34 -27.61
CA PHE A 148 20.50 1.96 -26.47
C PHE A 148 20.78 2.90 -25.29
N ALA A 149 19.80 3.73 -24.95
CA ALA A 149 19.85 4.64 -23.82
C ALA A 149 19.21 3.99 -22.59
N VAL A 150 19.98 3.83 -21.51
CA VAL A 150 19.48 3.42 -20.20
C VAL A 150 18.79 4.61 -19.57
N GLN A 151 17.47 4.51 -19.39
CA GLN A 151 16.63 5.57 -18.85
C GLN A 151 16.18 5.25 -17.43
N LEU A 152 16.33 6.24 -16.56
CA LEU A 152 15.82 6.23 -15.19
C LEU A 152 14.81 7.36 -15.05
N SER A 153 13.52 7.02 -14.96
CA SER A 153 12.46 8.03 -14.83
C SER A 153 12.37 8.60 -13.42
N ASN A 154 11.94 9.86 -13.31
CA ASN A 154 11.70 10.52 -12.02
C ASN A 154 10.71 9.73 -11.14
N ILE A 155 9.71 9.07 -11.74
CA ILE A 155 8.77 8.21 -10.99
C ILE A 155 9.46 6.97 -10.43
N GLN A 156 10.41 6.37 -11.16
CA GLN A 156 11.15 5.19 -10.69
C GLN A 156 12.04 5.56 -9.49
N ILE A 157 12.69 6.73 -9.54
CA ILE A 157 13.46 7.27 -8.41
C ILE A 157 12.55 7.49 -7.21
N LEU A 158 11.38 8.13 -7.40
CA LEU A 158 10.42 8.36 -6.34
C LEU A 158 9.97 7.05 -5.68
N ILE A 159 9.64 6.03 -6.47
CA ILE A 159 9.24 4.71 -5.98
C ILE A 159 10.36 4.07 -5.14
N ILE A 160 11.57 4.00 -5.67
CA ILE A 160 12.70 3.37 -4.96
C ILE A 160 12.98 4.12 -3.64
N VAL A 161 13.03 5.45 -3.68
CA VAL A 161 13.31 6.28 -2.49
C VAL A 161 12.19 6.12 -1.46
N THR A 162 10.93 6.20 -1.87
CA THR A 162 9.79 6.05 -0.94
C THR A 162 9.74 4.65 -0.34
N THR A 163 10.02 3.59 -1.12
CA THR A 163 10.12 2.23 -0.60
C THR A 163 11.23 2.10 0.43
N VAL A 164 12.45 2.57 0.16
CA VAL A 164 13.57 2.47 1.11
C VAL A 164 13.28 3.25 2.39
N VAL A 165 12.73 4.46 2.28
CA VAL A 165 12.36 5.29 3.43
C VAL A 165 11.30 4.59 4.28
N LEU A 166 10.22 4.10 3.67
CA LEU A 166 9.14 3.44 4.40
C LEU A 166 9.58 2.10 4.98
N MET A 167 10.32 1.27 4.25
CA MET A 167 10.89 0.03 4.78
C MET A 167 11.74 0.30 6.03
N THR A 168 12.60 1.31 5.97
CA THR A 168 13.48 1.68 7.08
C THR A 168 12.66 2.21 8.25
N ALA A 169 11.73 3.14 8.00
CA ALA A 169 10.86 3.70 9.03
C ALA A 169 10.02 2.61 9.73
N PHE A 170 9.49 1.66 8.97
CA PHE A 170 8.70 0.55 9.49
C PHE A 170 9.52 -0.46 10.27
N SER A 171 10.70 -0.80 9.76
CA SER A 171 11.65 -1.65 10.48
C SER A 171 12.01 -1.04 11.84
N LEU A 172 12.28 0.26 11.89
CA LEU A 172 12.54 0.99 13.14
C LEU A 172 11.30 1.02 14.04
N LEU A 173 10.10 1.25 13.48
CA LEU A 173 8.86 1.24 14.22
C LEU A 173 8.64 -0.11 14.93
N ILE A 174 8.78 -1.24 14.22
CA ILE A 174 8.57 -2.58 14.79
C ILE A 174 9.69 -2.97 15.77
N SER A 175 10.95 -2.66 15.45
CA SER A 175 12.09 -3.07 16.26
C SER A 175 12.29 -2.23 17.52
N ARG A 176 12.02 -0.92 17.46
CA ARG A 176 12.42 0.04 18.50
C ARG A 176 11.26 0.63 19.32
N THR A 177 10.00 0.54 18.88
CA THR A 177 8.88 1.21 19.56
C THR A 177 8.08 0.28 20.49
N ALA A 178 7.27 0.88 21.37
CA ALA A 178 6.35 0.15 22.24
C ALA A 178 5.26 -0.60 21.45
N LEU A 179 4.79 -0.01 20.33
CA LEU A 179 3.81 -0.65 19.45
C LEU A 179 4.42 -1.95 18.88
N GLY A 180 5.64 -1.90 18.37
CA GLY A 180 6.32 -3.09 17.85
C GLY A 180 6.62 -4.17 18.90
N ARG A 181 6.84 -3.79 20.17
CA ARG A 181 6.93 -4.75 21.28
C ARG A 181 5.57 -5.41 21.57
N ALA A 182 4.50 -4.63 21.59
CA ALA A 182 3.14 -5.14 21.78
C ALA A 182 2.72 -6.08 20.65
N GLN A 183 3.04 -5.74 19.39
CA GLN A 183 2.77 -6.59 18.23
C GLN A 183 3.46 -7.96 18.36
N ARG A 184 4.76 -7.97 18.67
CA ARG A 184 5.52 -9.22 18.87
C ARG A 184 5.02 -10.04 20.06
N ALA A 185 4.62 -9.39 21.16
CA ALA A 185 4.03 -10.10 22.29
C ALA A 185 2.67 -10.74 21.94
N CYS A 186 1.84 -10.03 21.15
CA CYS A 186 0.55 -10.55 20.70
C CYS A 186 0.70 -11.72 19.71
N GLU A 187 1.72 -11.68 18.86
CA GLU A 187 2.05 -12.75 17.91
C GLU A 187 2.45 -14.04 18.63
N GLN A 188 3.25 -13.94 19.70
CA GLN A 188 3.70 -15.09 20.48
C GLN A 188 2.56 -15.73 21.29
N ASP A 189 1.86 -14.94 22.10
CA ASP A 189 0.70 -15.38 22.86
C ASP A 189 -0.19 -14.17 23.19
N ALA A 190 -1.23 -13.96 22.39
CA ALA A 190 -2.21 -12.91 22.59
C ALA A 190 -2.90 -13.00 23.96
N ARG A 191 -3.15 -14.20 24.50
CA ARG A 191 -3.82 -14.37 25.79
C ARG A 191 -2.90 -13.94 26.92
N MET A 192 -1.63 -14.35 26.90
CA MET A 192 -0.65 -13.94 27.89
C MET A 192 -0.34 -12.45 27.79
N ALA A 193 -0.23 -11.90 26.58
CA ALA A 193 -0.04 -10.46 26.36
C ALA A 193 -1.18 -9.63 27.00
N ALA A 194 -2.44 -10.10 26.88
CA ALA A 194 -3.59 -9.46 27.52
C ALA A 194 -3.50 -9.49 29.06
N LEU A 195 -3.04 -10.60 29.65
CA LEU A 195 -2.84 -10.73 31.10
C LEU A 195 -1.72 -9.80 31.62
N LEU A 196 -0.74 -9.47 30.77
CA LEU A 196 0.34 -8.53 31.07
C LEU A 196 -0.04 -7.06 30.79
N GLY A 197 -1.32 -6.77 30.51
CA GLY A 197 -1.84 -5.42 30.34
C GLY A 197 -1.73 -4.86 28.91
N VAL A 198 -1.33 -5.67 27.92
CA VAL A 198 -1.34 -5.25 26.51
C VAL A 198 -2.78 -5.26 26.00
N ASN A 199 -3.23 -4.14 25.44
CA ASN A 199 -4.51 -4.11 24.75
C ASN A 199 -4.37 -4.77 23.36
N VAL A 200 -4.60 -6.08 23.30
CA VAL A 200 -4.45 -6.90 22.09
C VAL A 200 -5.32 -6.37 20.96
N ASP A 201 -6.61 -6.10 21.24
CA ASP A 201 -7.55 -5.62 20.23
C ASP A 201 -7.09 -4.30 19.61
N ARG A 202 -6.64 -3.34 20.43
CA ARG A 202 -6.10 -2.08 19.93
C ARG A 202 -4.82 -2.29 19.12
N THR A 203 -3.96 -3.20 19.54
CA THR A 203 -2.70 -3.51 18.85
C THR A 203 -2.96 -4.12 17.47
N ILE A 204 -3.92 -5.04 17.35
CA ILE A 204 -4.30 -5.61 16.06
C ILE A 204 -5.01 -4.57 15.19
N SER A 205 -5.97 -3.79 15.72
CA SER A 205 -6.63 -2.72 14.96
C SER A 205 -5.62 -1.70 14.41
N LEU A 206 -4.65 -1.27 15.21
CA LEU A 206 -3.58 -0.38 14.75
C LEU A 206 -2.74 -1.02 13.65
N THR A 207 -2.47 -2.32 13.74
CA THR A 207 -1.72 -3.06 12.72
C THR A 207 -2.45 -3.06 11.37
N PHE A 208 -3.77 -3.27 11.36
CA PHE A 208 -4.57 -3.17 10.13
C PHE A 208 -4.63 -1.76 9.56
N VAL A 209 -4.81 -0.75 10.41
CA VAL A 209 -4.79 0.66 10.02
C VAL A 209 -3.49 1.01 9.32
N ILE A 210 -2.37 0.65 9.96
CA ILE A 210 -1.04 0.95 9.45
C ILE A 210 -0.73 0.17 8.15
N GLY A 211 -1.12 -1.11 8.10
CA GLY A 211 -1.00 -1.91 6.88
C GLY A 211 -1.81 -1.33 5.72
N ALA A 212 -3.03 -0.86 5.97
CA ALA A 212 -3.88 -0.23 4.97
C ALA A 212 -3.36 1.15 4.52
N ALA A 213 -2.73 1.91 5.42
CA ALA A 213 -2.04 3.14 5.07
C ALA A 213 -0.88 2.87 4.10
N LEU A 214 -0.07 1.84 4.36
CA LEU A 214 1.01 1.41 3.46
C LEU A 214 0.47 0.95 2.10
N ALA A 215 -0.65 0.23 2.10
CA ALA A 215 -1.32 -0.17 0.86
C ALA A 215 -1.76 1.04 0.02
N ALA A 216 -2.17 2.16 0.64
CA ALA A 216 -2.42 3.41 -0.11
C ALA A 216 -1.16 4.00 -0.72
N VAL A 217 -0.02 3.98 -0.01
CA VAL A 217 1.23 4.47 -0.57
C VAL A 217 1.61 3.63 -1.79
N ALA A 218 1.56 2.31 -1.66
CA ALA A 218 1.80 1.39 -2.77
C ALA A 218 0.82 1.64 -3.93
N GLY A 219 -0.47 1.81 -3.64
CA GLY A 219 -1.51 2.05 -4.64
C GLY A 219 -1.32 3.36 -5.41
N MET A 220 -0.91 4.42 -4.72
CA MET A 220 -0.57 5.70 -5.37
C MET A 220 0.69 5.58 -6.24
N MET A 221 1.73 4.91 -5.75
CA MET A 221 2.96 4.67 -6.52
C MET A 221 2.68 3.84 -7.78
N TYR A 222 1.87 2.79 -7.65
CA TYR A 222 1.41 1.96 -8.77
C TYR A 222 0.65 2.79 -9.80
N LEU A 223 -0.33 3.59 -9.34
CA LEU A 223 -1.14 4.45 -10.21
C LEU A 223 -0.28 5.46 -10.98
N LEU A 224 0.66 6.12 -10.29
CA LEU A 224 1.54 7.12 -10.92
C LEU A 224 2.52 6.50 -11.93
N TYR A 225 2.91 5.23 -11.73
CA TYR A 225 3.82 4.52 -12.63
C TYR A 225 3.13 3.96 -13.87
N TYR A 226 2.03 3.23 -13.68
CA TYR A 226 1.33 2.59 -14.78
C TYR A 226 0.32 3.50 -15.48
N GLY A 227 -0.09 4.61 -14.84
CA GLY A 227 -1.03 5.57 -15.41
C GLY A 227 -2.44 4.99 -15.58
N VAL A 228 -2.78 3.93 -14.83
CA VAL A 228 -4.10 3.30 -14.89
C VAL A 228 -4.40 2.57 -13.58
N THR A 229 -5.67 2.57 -13.18
CA THR A 229 -6.18 1.70 -12.11
C THR A 229 -7.44 0.98 -12.58
N ASP A 230 -7.62 -0.24 -12.09
CA ASP A 230 -8.80 -1.07 -12.32
C ASP A 230 -9.38 -1.53 -10.97
N PHE A 231 -10.61 -2.03 -10.97
CA PHE A 231 -11.22 -2.67 -9.79
C PHE A 231 -10.70 -4.09 -9.54
N TYR A 232 -9.93 -4.64 -10.47
CA TYR A 232 -9.24 -5.91 -10.35
C TYR A 232 -7.72 -5.65 -10.49
N VAL A 233 -6.99 -5.68 -9.38
CA VAL A 233 -5.55 -5.37 -9.32
C VAL A 233 -4.81 -6.40 -8.46
#